data_AF-A0A0N5ACI5-F1
#
_entry.id   AF-A0A0N5ACI5-F1
#
_cell.length_a   1.000
_cell.length_b   1.000
_cell.length_c   1.000
_cell.angle_alpha   90.00
_cell.angle_beta   90.00
_cell.angle_gamma   90.00
#
_symmetry.space_group_name_H-M   'P 1'
#
loop_
_entity.id
_entity.type
_entity.pdbx_description
1 polymer ?
#
loop_
_entity_poly.entity_id
_entity_poly.type
_entity_poly.pdbx_seq_one_letter_code
_entity_poly.pdbx_strand_id
1 'polypeptide(L)'
;MFEAKLASAALLKKIVEAIKDLVTDAPFDCTENAVCLQAMDSSHVALVSLNLASSLFETYRCDRTINLGMSFANMAKALKCANNEDTCMLRYDEDDKIVFSFEDTKRGKTQEVTVRMMDIDNEHLGIPEQDYSAVVTMPSVDFQKTCRDLAMFSDSIMITVTKAGVEFTGKGETGSTVVNYAPTGTVDDENQEFSFMFERFTLLQSVLLTVNEPVNVNFSIKYMNHFAKATSLSNKVKLSMSNELPIVVEYPIDEDSTSYLRFFLAPKIQEDEDGMNE
;
A
#
# COMPACT_ATOMS: atom_id res chain seq x y z
N MET A 1 26.53 9.09 6.80
CA MET A 1 25.57 10.19 6.58
C MET A 1 24.35 9.64 5.86
N PHE A 2 23.14 10.11 6.19
CA PHE A 2 21.92 9.79 5.44
C PHE A 2 21.21 11.09 5.05
N GLU A 3 20.98 11.27 3.76
CA GLU A 3 20.25 12.38 3.16
C GLU A 3 19.37 11.87 2.01
N ALA A 4 18.09 12.21 2.03
CA ALA A 4 17.14 11.84 0.98
C ALA A 4 16.20 13.01 0.68
N LYS A 5 16.20 13.49 -0.57
CA LYS A 5 15.37 14.61 -1.03
C LYS A 5 14.28 14.13 -1.98
N LEU A 6 13.04 14.42 -1.63
CA LEU A 6 11.86 14.21 -2.47
C LEU A 6 11.43 15.52 -3.12
N ALA A 7 11.05 15.45 -4.40
CA ALA A 7 10.50 16.57 -5.16
C ALA A 7 9.21 17.14 -4.54
N SER A 8 8.44 16.30 -3.84
CA SER A 8 7.17 16.69 -3.22
C SER A 8 6.97 16.00 -1.87
N ALA A 9 6.72 16.79 -0.84
CA ALA A 9 6.32 16.33 0.49
C ALA A 9 4.97 15.60 0.47
N ALA A 10 4.14 15.79 -0.57
CA ALA A 10 2.85 15.11 -0.71
C ALA A 10 2.99 13.60 -0.75
N LEU A 11 4.05 13.07 -1.37
CA LEU A 11 4.28 11.64 -1.44
C LEU A 11 4.42 11.04 -0.03
N LEU A 12 5.36 11.57 0.76
CA LEU A 12 5.59 11.07 2.11
C LEU A 12 4.37 11.27 3.01
N LYS A 13 3.63 12.38 2.88
CA LYS A 13 2.36 12.59 3.56
C LYS A 13 1.33 11.50 3.27
N LYS A 14 1.16 11.14 1.99
CA LYS A 14 0.21 10.11 1.57
C LYS A 14 0.61 8.73 2.10
N ILE A 15 1.92 8.40 2.09
CA ILE A 15 2.44 7.16 2.66
C ILE A 15 2.13 7.09 4.15
N VAL A 16 2.44 8.15 4.90
CA VAL A 16 2.18 8.21 6.34
C VAL A 16 0.70 8.12 6.66
N GLU A 17 -0.15 8.82 5.91
CA GLU A 17 -1.61 8.77 6.08
C GLU A 17 -2.18 7.36 5.83
N ALA A 18 -1.57 6.59 4.92
CA ALA A 18 -1.99 5.22 4.62
C ALA A 18 -1.60 4.22 5.72
N ILE A 19 -0.47 4.43 6.42
CA ILE A 19 0.09 3.45 7.35
C ILE A 19 -0.25 3.75 8.82
N LYS A 20 -0.39 5.03 9.20
CA LYS A 20 -0.50 5.48 10.60
C LYS A 20 -1.63 4.84 11.43
N ASP A 21 -2.67 4.34 10.78
CA ASP A 21 -3.84 3.74 11.45
C ASP A 21 -3.72 2.20 11.55
N LEU A 22 -2.70 1.62 10.91
CA LEU A 22 -2.36 0.20 10.98
C LEU A 22 -1.21 -0.04 11.97
N VAL A 23 -0.19 0.82 11.93
CA VAL A 23 1.04 0.70 12.73
C VAL A 23 1.31 2.04 13.42
N THR A 24 1.64 2.01 14.71
CA THR A 24 1.93 3.22 15.49
C THR A 24 3.34 3.73 15.23
N ASP A 25 4.30 2.83 15.25
CA ASP A 25 5.73 3.11 15.22
C ASP A 25 6.42 2.00 14.42
N ALA A 26 7.41 2.36 13.61
CA ALA A 26 8.09 1.40 12.75
C ALA A 26 9.54 1.82 12.44
N PRO A 27 10.43 0.84 12.20
CA PRO A 27 11.75 1.11 11.65
C PRO A 27 11.67 1.48 10.17
N PHE A 28 12.39 2.53 9.78
CA PHE A 28 12.72 2.80 8.38
C PHE A 28 14.17 2.41 8.12
N ASP A 29 14.36 1.36 7.32
CA ASP A 29 15.66 0.84 6.94
C ASP A 29 16.17 1.55 5.71
N CYS A 30 17.11 2.46 5.94
CA CYS A 30 17.76 3.20 4.89
C CYS A 30 19.02 2.45 4.46
N THR A 31 19.08 2.06 3.20
CA THR A 31 20.21 1.37 2.57
C THR A 31 20.79 2.22 1.44
N GLU A 32 21.86 1.80 0.78
CA GLU A 32 22.37 2.53 -0.40
C GLU A 32 21.36 2.58 -1.57
N ASN A 33 20.45 1.61 -1.65
CA ASN A 33 19.57 1.43 -2.81
C ASN A 33 18.15 1.91 -2.58
N ALA A 34 17.64 1.88 -1.34
CA ALA A 34 16.25 2.15 -1.03
C ALA A 34 16.03 2.52 0.45
N VAL A 35 14.91 3.20 0.70
CA VAL A 35 14.31 3.32 2.04
C VAL A 35 13.19 2.29 2.13
N CYS A 36 13.37 1.30 2.99
CA CYS A 36 12.42 0.24 3.24
C CYS A 36 11.73 0.44 4.58
N LEU A 37 10.53 -0.11 4.72
CA LEU A 37 9.88 -0.26 6.01
C LEU A 37 9.09 -1.55 6.00
N GLN A 38 9.18 -2.30 7.09
CA GLN A 38 8.37 -3.48 7.32
C GLN A 38 7.88 -3.47 8.76
N ALA A 39 6.57 -3.63 8.95
CA ALA A 39 5.99 -3.68 10.28
C ALA A 39 4.69 -4.50 10.30
N MET A 40 4.43 -5.15 11.43
CA MET A 40 3.15 -5.81 11.70
C MET A 40 2.21 -4.87 12.46
N ASP A 41 0.90 -5.10 12.28
CA ASP A 41 -0.09 -4.48 13.15
C ASP A 41 -0.08 -5.11 14.55
N SER A 42 -0.74 -4.46 15.51
CA SER A 42 -0.81 -4.94 16.91
C SER A 42 -1.42 -6.33 17.10
N SER A 43 -2.19 -6.83 16.12
CA SER A 43 -2.78 -8.18 16.17
C SER A 43 -1.94 -9.24 15.45
N HIS A 44 -0.85 -8.85 14.78
CA HIS A 44 -0.03 -9.74 13.96
C HIS A 44 -0.79 -10.45 12.83
N VAL A 45 -1.86 -9.83 12.32
CA VAL A 45 -2.69 -10.37 11.22
C VAL A 45 -2.40 -9.66 9.90
N ALA A 46 -1.92 -8.42 9.97
CA ALA A 46 -1.57 -7.60 8.82
C ALA A 46 -0.11 -7.15 8.87
N LEU A 47 0.55 -7.18 7.72
CA LEU A 47 1.91 -6.68 7.51
C LEU A 47 1.87 -5.52 6.52
N VAL A 48 2.60 -4.46 6.80
CA VAL A 48 2.93 -3.43 5.82
C VAL A 48 4.37 -3.58 5.35
N SER A 49 4.59 -3.48 4.05
CA SER A 49 5.92 -3.42 3.43
C SER A 49 5.96 -2.26 2.45
N LEU A 50 6.83 -1.30 2.74
CA LEU A 50 7.12 -0.15 1.91
C LEU A 50 8.51 -0.31 1.32
N ASN A 51 8.65 -0.05 0.02
CA ASN A 51 9.93 0.09 -0.63
C ASN A 51 9.93 1.40 -1.43
N LEU A 52 10.88 2.28 -1.14
CA LEU A 52 11.12 3.52 -1.90
C LEU A 52 12.52 3.44 -2.49
N ALA A 53 12.61 3.16 -3.79
CA ALA A 53 13.89 3.07 -4.48
C ALA A 53 14.61 4.43 -4.47
N SER A 54 15.94 4.42 -4.43
CA SER A 54 16.78 5.62 -4.49
C SER A 54 16.50 6.49 -5.72
N SER A 55 16.06 5.88 -6.84
CA SER A 55 15.64 6.56 -8.08
C SER A 55 14.43 7.49 -7.90
N LEU A 56 13.60 7.26 -6.88
CA LEU A 56 12.44 8.10 -6.57
C LEU A 56 12.83 9.46 -5.97
N PHE A 57 14.04 9.57 -5.45
CA PHE A 57 14.56 10.77 -4.78
C PHE A 57 15.36 11.62 -5.77
N GLU A 58 15.22 12.95 -5.68
CA GLU A 58 16.07 13.90 -6.43
C GLU A 58 17.53 13.82 -5.98
N THR A 59 17.73 13.51 -4.71
CA THR A 59 19.06 13.33 -4.12
C THR A 59 18.95 12.23 -3.08
N TYR A 60 19.79 11.22 -3.18
CA TYR A 60 19.84 10.12 -2.24
C TYR A 60 21.27 9.79 -1.90
N ARG A 61 21.58 9.76 -0.60
CA ARG A 61 22.88 9.36 -0.09
C ARG A 61 22.69 8.63 1.23
N CYS A 62 23.17 7.40 1.29
CA CYS A 62 23.19 6.60 2.50
C CYS A 62 24.56 5.92 2.58
N ASP A 63 25.49 6.45 3.38
CA ASP A 63 26.87 5.90 3.41
C ASP A 63 26.95 4.55 4.15
N ARG A 64 25.96 4.27 5.02
CA ARG A 64 25.87 3.06 5.83
C ARG A 64 24.40 2.77 6.07
N THR A 65 24.04 1.50 6.15
CA THR A 65 22.70 1.10 6.55
C THR A 65 22.36 1.69 7.92
N ILE A 66 21.28 2.45 7.97
CA ILE A 66 20.78 3.11 9.19
C ILE A 66 19.31 2.72 9.37
N ASN A 67 18.95 2.36 10.59
CA ASN A 67 17.57 2.14 10.98
C ASN A 67 17.03 3.39 11.69
N LEU A 68 15.94 3.94 11.17
CA LEU A 68 15.30 5.13 11.72
C LEU A 68 13.97 4.72 12.36
N GLY A 69 13.99 4.44 13.66
CA GLY A 69 12.76 4.16 14.42
C GLY A 69 11.93 5.43 14.60
N MET A 70 10.75 5.47 13.97
CA MET A 70 9.89 6.66 13.97
C MET A 70 8.45 6.35 14.32
N SER A 71 7.84 7.27 15.07
CA SER A 71 6.39 7.27 15.29
C SER A 71 5.67 7.92 14.11
N PHE A 72 4.71 7.21 13.51
CA PHE A 72 3.89 7.75 12.43
C PHE A 72 3.08 8.96 12.86
N ALA A 73 2.67 9.03 14.14
CA ALA A 73 1.98 10.18 14.70
C ALA A 73 2.86 11.44 14.72
N ASN A 74 4.14 11.31 15.08
CA ASN A 74 5.09 12.42 15.09
C ASN A 74 5.51 12.82 13.68
N MET A 75 5.74 11.84 12.80
CA MET A 75 6.04 12.11 11.41
C MET A 75 4.87 12.82 10.71
N ALA A 76 3.62 12.41 10.96
CA ALA A 76 2.44 13.11 10.45
C ALA A 76 2.35 14.57 10.94
N LYS A 77 2.72 14.84 12.20
CA LYS A 77 2.79 16.23 12.73
C LYS A 77 3.87 17.04 12.03
N ALA A 78 5.06 16.48 11.81
CA ALA A 78 6.14 17.16 11.11
C ALA A 78 5.77 17.47 9.65
N LEU A 79 5.20 16.48 8.95
CA LEU A 79 4.79 16.64 7.56
C LEU A 79 3.64 17.64 7.36
N LYS A 80 2.77 17.83 8.37
CA LYS A 80 1.73 18.88 8.33
C LYS A 80 2.28 20.30 8.23
N CYS A 81 3.55 20.53 8.56
CA CYS A 81 4.18 21.84 8.42
C CYS A 81 4.50 22.23 6.98
N ALA A 82 4.57 21.25 6.06
CA ALA A 82 4.81 21.47 4.65
C ALA A 82 3.51 21.66 3.87
N ASN A 83 3.55 22.33 2.72
CA ASN A 83 2.52 22.21 1.69
C ASN A 83 2.75 20.94 0.86
N ASN A 84 1.86 20.65 -0.09
CA ASN A 84 2.00 19.48 -0.95
C ASN A 84 3.05 19.68 -2.05
N GLU A 85 3.28 20.91 -2.47
CA GLU A 85 4.22 21.28 -3.53
C GLU A 85 5.64 21.53 -3.01
N ASP A 86 5.83 21.59 -1.69
CA ASP A 86 7.14 21.83 -1.08
C ASP A 86 8.03 20.60 -1.27
N THR A 87 9.33 20.81 -1.51
CA THR A 87 10.30 19.71 -1.48
C THR A 87 10.52 19.25 -0.04
N CYS A 88 10.90 17.99 0.15
CA CYS A 88 11.15 17.44 1.48
C CYS A 88 12.50 16.73 1.50
N MET A 89 13.40 17.20 2.35
CA MET A 89 14.68 16.57 2.61
C MET A 89 14.67 15.92 3.99
N LEU A 90 15.03 14.64 4.05
CA LEU A 90 15.25 13.90 5.28
C LEU A 90 16.76 13.83 5.54
N ARG A 91 17.19 14.23 6.73
CA ARG A 91 18.59 14.14 7.17
C ARG A 91 18.67 13.46 8.52
N TYR A 92 19.48 12.41 8.63
CA TYR A 92 19.84 11.82 9.91
C TYR A 92 20.96 12.63 10.56
N ASP A 93 20.73 13.07 11.80
CA ASP A 93 21.74 13.72 12.63
C ASP A 93 22.26 12.71 13.67
N GLU A 94 23.55 12.80 14.04
CA GLU A 94 24.24 11.83 14.93
C GLU A 94 23.69 11.80 16.38
N ASP A 95 22.68 12.63 16.64
CA ASP A 95 22.08 12.98 17.92
C ASP A 95 20.73 12.26 18.18
N ASP A 96 20.51 11.12 17.52
CA ASP A 96 19.23 10.38 17.46
C ASP A 96 18.04 11.26 17.06
N LYS A 97 18.28 12.18 16.12
CA LYS A 97 17.26 13.05 15.54
C LYS A 97 17.23 12.92 14.03
N ILE A 98 16.04 12.96 13.47
CA ILE A 98 15.82 13.15 12.05
C ILE A 98 15.33 14.59 11.81
N VAL A 99 15.89 15.24 10.80
CA VAL A 99 15.51 16.59 10.40
C VAL A 99 14.74 16.51 9.09
N PHE A 100 13.52 17.02 9.09
CA PHE A 100 12.72 17.25 7.90
C PHE A 100 12.89 18.71 7.47
N SER A 101 13.61 18.95 6.38
CA SER A 101 13.76 20.29 5.79
C SER A 101 12.80 20.42 4.62
N PHE A 102 11.85 21.36 4.73
CA PHE A 102 10.87 21.68 3.71
C PHE A 102 11.25 22.98 3.01
N GLU A 103 11.15 23.01 1.68
CA GLU A 103 11.46 24.19 0.89
C GLU A 103 10.34 24.46 -0.13
N ASP A 104 9.74 25.65 0.00
CA ASP A 104 8.85 26.23 -1.01
C ASP A 104 9.71 26.97 -2.04
N THR A 105 9.94 26.32 -3.18
CA THR A 105 10.78 26.86 -4.28
C THR A 105 10.20 28.11 -4.92
N LYS A 106 8.89 28.37 -4.79
CA LYS A 106 8.23 29.55 -5.36
C LYS A 106 8.42 30.78 -4.48
N ARG A 107 8.46 30.59 -3.16
CA ARG A 107 8.56 31.69 -2.18
C ARG A 107 9.92 31.79 -1.50
N GLY A 108 10.82 30.83 -1.72
CA GLY A 108 12.12 30.74 -1.06
C GLY A 108 12.02 30.53 0.46
N LYS A 109 10.86 30.06 0.94
CA LYS A 109 10.65 29.79 2.37
C LYS A 109 11.19 28.39 2.68
N THR A 110 12.15 28.31 3.60
CA THR A 110 12.60 27.05 4.19
C THR A 110 12.04 26.87 5.59
N GLN A 111 11.78 25.63 5.98
CA GLN A 111 11.32 25.28 7.32
C GLN A 111 11.92 23.93 7.72
N GLU A 112 12.60 23.89 8.86
CA GLU A 112 13.16 22.65 9.40
C GLU A 112 12.34 22.17 10.60
N VAL A 113 12.06 20.87 10.63
CA VAL A 113 11.37 20.22 11.73
C VAL A 113 12.21 19.04 12.20
N THR A 114 12.68 19.12 13.44
CA THR A 114 13.45 18.04 14.07
C THR A 114 12.54 17.12 14.85
N VAL A 115 12.60 15.82 14.55
CA VAL A 115 11.84 14.78 15.26
C VAL A 115 12.83 13.84 15.94
N ARG A 116 12.53 13.48 17.18
CA ARG A 116 13.34 12.52 17.93
C ARG A 116 13.02 11.10 17.48
N MET A 117 14.05 10.30 17.22
CA MET A 117 13.90 8.89 16.93
C MET A 117 13.65 8.08 18.20
N MET A 118 13.18 6.86 18.00
CA MET A 118 12.96 5.89 19.06
C MET A 118 13.76 4.64 18.73
N ASP A 119 14.19 3.95 19.79
CA ASP A 119 14.79 2.63 19.64
C ASP A 119 13.66 1.63 19.40
N ILE A 120 13.65 1.03 18.21
CA ILE A 120 12.64 0.06 17.79
C ILE A 120 13.39 -1.15 17.27
N ASP A 121 13.02 -2.33 17.76
CA ASP A 121 13.60 -3.58 17.31
C ASP A 121 13.32 -3.79 15.81
N ASN A 122 14.39 -4.08 15.07
CA ASN A 122 14.29 -4.33 13.65
C ASN A 122 14.05 -5.82 13.39
N GLU A 123 12.79 -6.22 13.36
CA GLU A 123 12.39 -7.58 12.97
C GLU A 123 12.07 -7.64 11.48
N HIS A 124 13.03 -8.08 10.69
CA HIS A 124 12.80 -8.39 9.28
C HIS A 124 12.15 -9.75 9.11
N LEU A 125 10.93 -9.74 8.61
CA LEU A 125 10.23 -10.93 8.17
C LEU A 125 10.59 -11.19 6.70
N GLY A 126 11.20 -12.34 6.44
CA GLY A 126 11.42 -12.80 5.07
C GLY A 126 10.07 -13.00 4.40
N ILE A 127 9.75 -12.17 3.41
CA ILE A 127 8.58 -12.36 2.54
C ILE A 127 9.04 -13.29 1.41
N PRO A 128 8.62 -14.57 1.38
CA PRO A 128 9.02 -15.45 0.30
C PRO A 128 8.32 -15.03 -0.99
N GLU A 129 9.02 -15.20 -2.11
CA GLU A 129 8.40 -15.12 -3.43
C GLU A 129 7.40 -16.28 -3.55
N GLN A 130 6.14 -15.94 -3.81
CA GLN A 130 5.04 -16.88 -3.87
C GLN A 130 4.28 -16.69 -5.18
N ASP A 131 3.90 -17.80 -5.79
CA ASP A 131 3.01 -17.79 -6.94
C ASP A 131 1.56 -17.63 -6.48
N TYR A 132 0.90 -16.60 -6.98
CA TYR A 132 -0.50 -16.33 -6.67
C TYR A 132 -1.42 -17.00 -7.70
N SER A 133 -2.51 -17.59 -7.22
CA SER A 133 -3.53 -18.24 -8.07
C SER A 133 -4.27 -17.23 -8.94
N ALA A 134 -4.49 -16.03 -8.43
CA ALA A 134 -5.11 -14.94 -9.18
C ALA A 134 -4.49 -13.58 -8.85
N VAL A 135 -4.42 -12.72 -9.87
CA VAL A 135 -3.98 -11.33 -9.77
C VAL A 135 -5.03 -10.43 -10.42
N VAL A 136 -5.52 -9.46 -9.66
CA VAL A 136 -6.51 -8.47 -10.10
C VAL A 136 -5.87 -7.09 -10.05
N THR A 137 -5.81 -6.38 -11.17
CA THR A 137 -5.41 -4.97 -11.20
C THR A 137 -6.62 -4.12 -11.55
N MET A 138 -6.99 -3.18 -10.68
CA MET A 138 -8.19 -2.36 -10.86
C MET A 138 -7.95 -0.91 -10.42
N PRO A 139 -8.84 0.04 -10.77
CA PRO A 139 -8.74 1.40 -10.29
C PRO A 139 -8.81 1.45 -8.75
N SER A 140 -7.83 2.12 -8.13
CA SER A 140 -7.72 2.18 -6.66
C SER A 140 -8.90 2.90 -6.01
N VAL A 141 -9.54 3.82 -6.73
CA VAL A 141 -10.74 4.54 -6.30
C VAL A 141 -11.97 3.63 -6.24
N ASP A 142 -12.09 2.69 -7.17
CA ASP A 142 -13.18 1.73 -7.23
C ASP A 142 -13.04 0.68 -6.12
N PHE A 143 -11.81 0.20 -5.90
CA PHE A 143 -11.51 -0.67 -4.77
C PHE A 143 -11.82 0.02 -3.43
N GLN A 144 -11.42 1.29 -3.27
CA GLN A 144 -11.70 2.06 -2.04
C GLN A 144 -13.20 2.26 -1.81
N LYS A 145 -13.95 2.56 -2.87
CA LYS A 145 -15.41 2.67 -2.79
C LYS A 145 -16.04 1.34 -2.42
N THR A 146 -15.64 0.25 -3.08
CA THR A 146 -16.10 -1.12 -2.78
C THR A 146 -15.88 -1.47 -1.32
N CYS A 147 -14.67 -1.23 -0.79
CA CYS A 147 -14.37 -1.53 0.61
C CYS A 147 -15.24 -0.72 1.60
N ARG A 148 -15.52 0.55 1.28
CA ARG A 148 -16.38 1.42 2.09
C ARG A 148 -17.84 0.96 2.06
N ASP A 149 -18.35 0.61 0.89
CA ASP A 149 -19.73 0.18 0.70
C ASP A 149 -19.98 -1.17 1.42
N LEU A 150 -19.08 -2.14 1.28
CA LEU A 150 -19.21 -3.45 1.92
C LEU A 150 -19.14 -3.38 3.45
N ALA A 151 -18.32 -2.46 4.00
CA ALA A 151 -18.20 -2.28 5.44
C ALA A 151 -19.47 -1.76 6.12
N MET A 152 -20.44 -1.25 5.35
CA MET A 152 -21.74 -0.85 5.90
C MET A 152 -22.64 -2.05 6.26
N PHE A 153 -22.37 -3.23 5.68
CA PHE A 153 -23.25 -4.39 5.76
C PHE A 153 -22.59 -5.63 6.36
N SER A 154 -21.26 -5.72 6.38
CA SER A 154 -20.53 -6.88 6.90
C SER A 154 -19.20 -6.47 7.53
N ASP A 155 -18.70 -7.28 8.45
CA ASP A 155 -17.34 -7.20 9.00
C ASP A 155 -16.33 -8.05 8.20
N SER A 156 -16.80 -8.73 7.16
CA SER A 156 -15.98 -9.58 6.30
C SER A 156 -16.26 -9.31 4.82
N ILE A 157 -15.26 -9.56 3.99
CA ILE A 157 -15.33 -9.44 2.54
C ILE A 157 -14.87 -10.75 1.92
N MET A 158 -15.79 -11.41 1.23
CA MET A 158 -15.51 -12.56 0.39
C MET A 158 -15.11 -12.05 -1.00
N ILE A 159 -13.93 -12.44 -1.46
CA ILE A 159 -13.41 -12.09 -2.78
C ILE A 159 -13.42 -13.37 -3.61
N THR A 160 -14.21 -13.37 -4.67
CA THR A 160 -14.28 -14.48 -5.63
C THR A 160 -13.69 -14.03 -6.96
N VAL A 161 -12.64 -14.70 -7.42
CA VAL A 161 -12.01 -14.41 -8.71
C VAL A 161 -12.12 -15.62 -9.61
N THR A 162 -12.69 -15.40 -10.80
CA THR A 162 -12.81 -16.40 -11.86
C THR A 162 -12.43 -15.77 -13.20
N LYS A 163 -12.33 -16.57 -14.27
CA LYS A 163 -12.11 -16.02 -15.62
C LYS A 163 -13.22 -15.06 -16.09
N ALA A 164 -14.40 -15.09 -15.46
CA ALA A 164 -15.50 -14.20 -15.79
C ALA A 164 -15.38 -12.81 -15.15
N GLY A 165 -14.53 -12.64 -14.13
CA GLY A 165 -14.35 -11.40 -13.41
C GLY A 165 -14.06 -11.59 -11.93
N VAL A 166 -14.10 -10.46 -11.20
CA VAL A 166 -13.96 -10.42 -9.75
C VAL A 166 -15.27 -9.98 -9.10
N GLU A 167 -15.67 -10.72 -8.09
CA GLU A 167 -16.83 -10.44 -7.24
C GLU A 167 -16.37 -10.15 -5.81
N PHE A 168 -16.89 -9.07 -5.23
CA PHE A 168 -16.73 -8.71 -3.83
C PHE A 168 -18.08 -8.84 -3.13
N THR A 169 -18.15 -9.73 -2.15
CA THR A 169 -19.38 -10.02 -1.41
C THR A 169 -19.21 -9.72 0.07
N GLY A 170 -20.06 -8.85 0.61
CA GLY A 170 -20.20 -8.59 2.04
C GLY A 170 -21.58 -9.04 2.51
N LYS A 171 -21.63 -10.01 3.42
CA LYS A 171 -22.89 -10.52 4.00
C LYS A 171 -22.88 -10.33 5.51
N GLY A 172 -23.95 -9.75 6.06
CA GLY A 172 -24.15 -9.59 7.50
C GLY A 172 -25.62 -9.69 7.88
N GLU A 173 -25.94 -9.35 9.13
CA GLU A 173 -27.28 -9.50 9.68
C GLU A 173 -28.30 -8.55 9.02
N THR A 174 -27.88 -7.32 8.71
CA THR A 174 -28.73 -6.27 8.16
C THR A 174 -28.93 -6.38 6.64
N GLY A 175 -28.14 -7.21 5.95
CA GLY A 175 -28.25 -7.40 4.51
C GLY A 175 -26.98 -7.97 3.87
N SER A 176 -26.96 -7.97 2.55
CA SER A 176 -25.80 -8.37 1.75
C SER A 176 -25.57 -7.40 0.61
N THR A 177 -24.30 -7.12 0.31
CA THR A 177 -23.87 -6.34 -0.85
C THR A 177 -22.95 -7.20 -1.70
N VAL A 178 -23.20 -7.19 -3.01
CA VAL A 178 -22.39 -7.89 -4.00
C VAL A 178 -21.99 -6.88 -5.06
N VAL A 179 -20.68 -6.74 -5.30
CA VAL A 179 -20.12 -5.85 -6.32
C VAL A 179 -19.34 -6.70 -7.32
N ASN A 180 -19.71 -6.59 -8.59
CA ASN A 180 -19.12 -7.37 -9.67
C ASN A 180 -18.38 -6.46 -10.65
N TYR A 181 -17.14 -6.84 -10.96
CA TYR A 181 -16.33 -6.20 -11.99
C TYR A 181 -16.03 -7.20 -13.10
N ALA A 182 -16.54 -6.90 -14.30
CA ALA A 182 -16.17 -7.62 -15.51
C ALA A 182 -14.77 -7.19 -15.96
N PRO A 183 -13.94 -8.12 -16.47
CA PRO A 183 -12.65 -7.79 -17.03
C PRO A 183 -12.86 -6.94 -18.28
N THR A 184 -12.12 -5.84 -18.38
CA THR A 184 -12.15 -4.94 -19.56
C THR A 184 -10.95 -5.18 -20.49
N GLY A 185 -10.07 -6.12 -20.14
CA GLY A 185 -9.00 -6.65 -20.99
C GLY A 185 -8.30 -7.84 -20.31
N THR A 186 -7.74 -8.74 -21.10
CA THR A 186 -6.81 -9.80 -20.64
C THR A 186 -5.39 -9.38 -21.03
N VAL A 187 -4.40 -9.71 -20.19
CA VAL A 187 -2.99 -9.31 -20.39
C VAL A 187 -2.36 -9.92 -21.66
N ASP A 188 -3.06 -10.85 -22.33
CA ASP A 188 -2.60 -11.58 -23.52
C ASP A 188 -2.93 -10.92 -24.89
N ASP A 189 -3.59 -9.76 -24.94
CA ASP A 189 -3.93 -9.09 -26.21
C ASP A 189 -2.77 -8.17 -26.68
N GLU A 190 -1.73 -8.77 -27.27
CA GLU A 190 -0.56 -8.07 -27.83
C GLU A 190 -0.81 -7.35 -29.18
N ASN A 191 -2.06 -7.20 -29.64
CA ASN A 191 -2.33 -6.63 -30.97
C ASN A 191 -3.35 -5.50 -30.92
N GLN A 192 -2.89 -4.26 -30.72
CA GLN A 192 -3.42 -3.10 -31.44
C GLN A 192 -2.55 -1.85 -31.25
N GLU A 193 -1.84 -1.44 -32.31
CA GLU A 193 -1.33 -0.08 -32.45
C GLU A 193 -2.52 0.91 -32.51
N PHE A 194 -2.88 1.51 -31.38
CA PHE A 194 -3.89 2.56 -31.29
C PHE A 194 -3.36 3.77 -30.50
N SER A 195 -3.95 4.94 -30.74
CA SER A 195 -3.47 6.25 -30.27
C SER A 195 -3.17 6.28 -28.75
N PHE A 196 -1.87 6.40 -28.42
CA PHE A 196 -1.26 6.36 -27.07
C PHE A 196 -2.01 7.12 -25.95
N MET A 197 -2.73 8.20 -26.27
CA MET A 197 -3.41 9.01 -25.26
C MET A 197 -4.80 8.46 -24.88
N PHE A 198 -5.50 7.82 -25.82
CA PHE A 198 -6.82 7.22 -25.55
C PHE A 198 -6.67 5.91 -24.78
N GLU A 199 -5.60 5.16 -25.06
CA GLU A 199 -5.31 3.89 -24.40
C GLU A 199 -4.92 4.06 -22.92
N ARG A 200 -4.06 5.03 -22.57
CA ARG A 200 -3.72 5.28 -21.15
C ARG A 200 -4.96 5.61 -20.31
N PHE A 201 -5.91 6.39 -20.84
CA PHE A 201 -7.12 6.74 -20.09
C PHE A 201 -8.04 5.52 -19.88
N THR A 202 -8.25 4.70 -20.92
CA THR A 202 -9.04 3.46 -20.83
C THR A 202 -8.38 2.43 -19.92
N LEU A 203 -7.06 2.28 -20.00
CA LEU A 203 -6.30 1.35 -19.15
C LEU A 203 -6.29 1.78 -17.68
N LEU A 204 -6.41 3.08 -17.36
CA LEU A 204 -6.54 3.55 -15.99
C LEU A 204 -7.90 3.21 -15.36
N GLN A 205 -8.93 3.00 -16.18
CA GLN A 205 -10.27 2.58 -15.75
C GLN A 205 -10.49 1.07 -15.89
N SER A 206 -9.58 0.36 -16.56
CA SER A 206 -9.75 -1.06 -16.83
C SER A 206 -9.44 -1.93 -15.61
N VAL A 207 -10.17 -3.04 -15.50
CA VAL A 207 -9.90 -4.15 -14.59
C VAL A 207 -9.20 -5.24 -15.40
N LEU A 208 -7.93 -5.48 -15.07
CA LEU A 208 -7.09 -6.52 -15.66
C LEU A 208 -7.07 -7.73 -14.73
N LEU A 209 -7.19 -8.91 -15.32
CA LEU A 209 -7.29 -10.16 -14.58
C LEU A 209 -6.29 -11.18 -15.11
N THR A 210 -5.58 -11.84 -14.21
CA THR A 210 -4.76 -13.02 -14.50
C THR A 210 -5.21 -14.11 -13.54
N VAL A 211 -5.76 -15.21 -14.06
CA VAL A 211 -6.36 -16.28 -13.24
C VAL A 211 -5.78 -17.62 -13.68
N ASN A 212 -4.91 -18.17 -12.85
CA ASN A 212 -4.40 -19.53 -12.97
C ASN A 212 -5.44 -20.51 -12.41
N GLU A 213 -5.92 -20.22 -11.20
CA GLU A 213 -6.96 -21.01 -10.50
C GLU A 213 -8.03 -20.09 -9.89
N PRO A 214 -9.30 -20.53 -9.83
CA PRO A 214 -10.33 -19.78 -9.15
C PRO A 214 -10.01 -19.59 -7.67
N VAL A 215 -10.22 -18.37 -7.17
CA VAL A 215 -10.00 -18.01 -5.77
C VAL A 215 -11.34 -17.63 -5.14
N ASN A 216 -11.61 -18.12 -3.94
CA ASN A 216 -12.74 -17.70 -3.12
C ASN A 216 -12.30 -17.66 -1.66
N VAL A 217 -12.02 -16.46 -1.16
CA VAL A 217 -11.40 -16.26 0.15
C VAL A 217 -12.05 -15.11 0.88
N ASN A 218 -12.19 -15.27 2.20
CA ASN A 218 -12.77 -14.27 3.08
C ASN A 218 -11.69 -13.50 3.85
N PHE A 219 -11.85 -12.19 3.95
CA PHE A 219 -10.93 -11.30 4.69
C PHE A 219 -11.70 -10.36 5.62
N SER A 220 -10.98 -9.73 6.54
CA SER A 220 -11.54 -8.67 7.39
C SER A 220 -11.66 -7.36 6.61
N ILE A 221 -12.89 -6.85 6.46
CA ILE A 221 -13.14 -5.59 5.75
C ILE A 221 -12.53 -4.37 6.46
N LYS A 222 -12.34 -4.45 7.78
CA LYS A 222 -11.71 -3.41 8.59
C LYS A 222 -10.29 -3.12 8.09
N TYR A 223 -9.50 -4.18 7.86
CA TYR A 223 -8.14 -4.05 7.33
C TYR A 223 -8.14 -3.60 5.87
N MET A 224 -9.06 -4.11 5.04
CA MET A 224 -9.18 -3.62 3.65
C MET A 224 -9.46 -2.12 3.57
N ASN A 225 -10.30 -1.58 4.46
CA ASN A 225 -10.51 -0.13 4.55
C ASN A 225 -9.28 0.65 5.01
N HIS A 226 -8.44 0.07 5.86
CA HIS A 226 -7.15 0.68 6.20
C HIS A 226 -6.22 0.71 4.99
N PHE A 227 -6.09 -0.41 4.26
CA PHE A 227 -5.24 -0.48 3.07
C PHE A 227 -5.73 0.47 1.97
N ALA A 228 -7.05 0.62 1.82
CA ALA A 228 -7.67 1.52 0.87
C ALA A 228 -7.41 3.03 1.14
N LYS A 229 -6.77 3.41 2.25
CA LYS A 229 -6.25 4.78 2.45
C LYS A 229 -5.06 5.09 1.54
N ALA A 230 -4.36 4.07 1.05
CA ALA A 230 -3.27 4.21 0.09
C ALA A 230 -3.73 4.57 -1.34
N THR A 231 -5.03 4.64 -1.62
CA THR A 231 -5.59 5.03 -2.93
C THR A 231 -5.06 6.37 -3.47
N SER A 232 -4.62 7.28 -2.60
CA SER A 232 -4.02 8.55 -3.04
C SER A 232 -2.59 8.42 -3.60
N LEU A 233 -1.91 7.29 -3.38
CA LEU A 233 -0.55 7.00 -3.86
C LEU A 233 -0.54 6.53 -5.31
N SER A 234 -1.55 5.76 -5.72
CA SER A 234 -1.59 5.14 -7.04
C SER A 234 -3.00 5.14 -7.59
N ASN A 235 -3.13 5.33 -8.90
CA ASN A 235 -4.43 5.25 -9.59
C ASN A 235 -4.92 3.79 -9.73
N LYS A 236 -4.02 2.82 -9.56
CA LYS A 236 -4.32 1.39 -9.64
C LYS A 236 -3.95 0.70 -8.33
N VAL A 237 -4.65 -0.38 -8.04
CA VAL A 237 -4.30 -1.32 -6.98
C VAL A 237 -4.19 -2.71 -7.58
N LYS A 238 -3.20 -3.48 -7.14
CA LYS A 238 -2.99 -4.87 -7.54
C LYS A 238 -3.26 -5.78 -6.34
N LEU A 239 -4.21 -6.70 -6.51
CA LEU A 239 -4.60 -7.69 -5.52
C LEU A 239 -4.06 -9.05 -5.97
N SER A 240 -3.10 -9.61 -5.23
CA SER A 240 -2.56 -10.95 -5.51
C SER A 240 -3.03 -11.90 -4.43
N MET A 241 -3.66 -13.01 -4.82
CA MET A 241 -4.39 -13.87 -3.89
C MET A 241 -4.32 -15.35 -4.28
N SER A 242 -4.38 -16.19 -3.25
CA SER A 242 -4.52 -17.65 -3.32
C SER A 242 -5.42 -18.10 -2.16
N ASN A 243 -5.99 -19.30 -2.23
CA ASN A 243 -6.96 -19.76 -1.23
C ASN A 243 -6.38 -19.93 0.19
N GLU A 244 -5.09 -20.24 0.28
CA GLU A 244 -4.42 -20.60 1.54
C GLU A 244 -3.39 -19.56 2.02
N LEU A 245 -3.17 -18.51 1.21
CA LEU A 245 -2.10 -17.54 1.44
C LEU A 245 -2.67 -16.16 1.78
N PRO A 246 -1.91 -15.32 2.51
CA PRO A 246 -2.27 -13.92 2.70
C PRO A 246 -2.47 -13.22 1.36
N ILE A 247 -3.51 -12.39 1.26
CA ILE A 247 -3.68 -11.49 0.12
C ILE A 247 -2.64 -10.38 0.18
N VAL A 248 -2.08 -10.05 -0.99
CA VAL A 248 -1.21 -8.89 -1.17
C VAL A 248 -1.99 -7.78 -1.87
N VAL A 249 -2.12 -6.64 -1.19
CA VAL A 249 -2.68 -5.41 -1.74
C VAL A 249 -1.53 -4.45 -2.01
N GLU A 250 -1.20 -4.27 -3.29
CA GLU A 250 -0.07 -3.46 -3.73
C GLU A 250 -0.54 -2.16 -4.39
N TYR A 251 0.05 -1.05 -3.97
CA TYR A 251 -0.04 0.26 -4.59
C TYR A 251 1.33 0.64 -5.17
N PRO A 252 1.52 0.54 -6.50
CA PRO A 252 2.74 1.00 -7.16
C PRO A 252 2.90 2.52 -7.00
N ILE A 253 4.09 2.98 -6.61
CA ILE A 253 4.39 4.40 -6.38
C ILE A 253 5.08 5.03 -7.59
N ASP A 254 5.90 4.26 -8.30
CA ASP A 254 6.56 4.65 -9.54
C ASP A 254 6.06 3.84 -10.75
N GLU A 255 6.38 4.31 -11.96
CA GLU A 255 5.99 3.62 -13.19
C GLU A 255 6.77 2.32 -13.40
N ASP A 256 8.02 2.26 -12.94
CA ASP A 256 8.91 1.10 -13.08
C ASP A 256 8.64 -0.01 -12.05
N SER A 257 7.64 0.16 -11.17
CA SER A 257 7.28 -0.78 -10.10
C SER A 257 8.43 -1.12 -9.14
N THR A 258 9.45 -0.27 -9.06
CA THR A 258 10.56 -0.43 -8.13
C THR A 258 10.20 0.12 -6.74
N SER A 259 9.25 1.04 -6.67
CA SER A 259 8.74 1.62 -5.43
C SER A 259 7.28 1.25 -5.24
N TYR A 260 6.94 0.75 -4.06
CA TYR A 260 5.60 0.24 -3.77
C TYR A 260 5.24 0.37 -2.30
N LEU A 261 3.93 0.38 -2.05
CA LEU A 261 3.36 0.09 -0.73
C LEU A 261 2.51 -1.18 -0.83
N ARG A 262 2.95 -2.23 -0.13
CA ARG A 262 2.27 -3.53 -0.06
C ARG A 262 1.69 -3.74 1.32
N PHE A 263 0.49 -4.29 1.35
CA PHE A 263 -0.15 -4.79 2.56
C PHE A 263 -0.41 -6.28 2.40
N PHE A 264 -0.14 -7.04 3.45
CA PHE A 264 -0.43 -8.47 3.53
C PHE A 264 -1.50 -8.67 4.58
N LEU A 265 -2.48 -9.52 4.30
CA LEU A 265 -3.53 -9.85 5.25
C LEU A 265 -3.87 -11.32 5.20
N ALA A 266 -3.79 -11.99 6.35
CA ALA A 266 -4.19 -13.38 6.47
C ALA A 266 -5.71 -13.54 6.20
N PRO A 267 -6.12 -14.64 5.54
CA PRO A 267 -7.53 -14.93 5.36
C PRO A 267 -8.23 -15.21 6.69
N LYS A 268 -9.53 -14.91 6.76
CA LYS A 268 -10.38 -15.40 7.85
C LYS A 268 -10.70 -16.86 7.56
N ILE A 269 -10.29 -17.74 8.47
CA ILE A 269 -10.73 -19.13 8.48
C ILE A 269 -12.25 -19.11 8.69
N GLN A 270 -13.01 -19.69 7.78
CA GLN A 270 -14.41 -20.02 8.05
C GLN A 270 -14.37 -21.17 9.06
N GLU A 271 -14.95 -20.98 10.25
CA GLU A 271 -15.25 -22.14 11.09
C GLU A 271 -16.28 -22.96 10.30
N ASP A 272 -15.83 -24.05 9.69
CA ASP A 272 -16.73 -24.99 9.03
C ASP A 272 -17.74 -25.48 10.09
N GLU A 273 -19.02 -25.13 9.93
CA GLU A 273 -20.14 -25.74 10.66
C GLU A 273 -20.37 -27.22 10.22
N ASP A 274 -19.32 -27.95 9.80
CA ASP A 274 -19.37 -29.35 9.40
C ASP A 274 -18.95 -30.27 10.56
N GLY A 275 -19.61 -30.10 11.71
CA GLY A 275 -19.30 -30.85 12.94
C GLY A 275 -20.48 -31.26 13.82
N MET A 276 -21.73 -31.14 13.35
CA MET A 276 -22.91 -31.67 14.07
C MET A 276 -23.83 -32.46 13.15
N ASN A 277 -23.37 -33.64 12.75
CA ASN A 277 -24.25 -34.75 12.40
C ASN A 277 -23.61 -36.05 12.93
N GLU A 278 -23.75 -36.27 14.24
CA GLU A 278 -23.84 -37.61 14.83
C GLU A 278 -25.15 -37.73 15.61
#